data_AF-A0AB34U8H1-F1
#
_entry.id   AF-A0AB34U8H1-F1
#
_cell.length_a   1.000
_cell.length_b   1.000
_cell.length_c   1.000
_cell.angle_alpha   90.00
_cell.angle_beta   90.00
_cell.angle_gamma   90.00
#
_symmetry.space_group_name_H-M   'P 1'
#
loop_
_entity.id
_entity.type
_entity.pdbx_description
1 polymer ?
#
loop_
_entity_poly.entity_id
_entity_poly.type
_entity_poly.pdbx_seq_one_letter_code
_entity_poly.pdbx_strand_id
1 'polypeptide(L)'
;MEILMTKTPNAEKAPRKVLAFSVETNDPEESTIQFATSNAAARRQGADEIGTDFSGVSCRRAQWADQYADLRYIPAKAYIDAGWWFDCNHCGTHCDSDASRWDEETQADTPLNLVFDGRVVYCSAECKSGHDAEVSARNAKFEAFKAAAADAQPGVTFTGFTGGYPYCANSAKFTFPGAQYGGSVCDKEESTELTWWVCAVDKEAWDRFTAEQQAA
;
A
#
# COMPACT_ATOMS: atom_id res chain seq x y z
N MET A 1 -3.96 61.93 29.13
CA MET A 1 -4.81 60.79 29.48
C MET A 1 -4.80 59.84 28.29
N GLU A 2 -3.87 58.90 28.28
CA GLU A 2 -3.79 57.86 27.24
C GLU A 2 -4.78 56.75 27.58
N ILE A 3 -5.70 56.47 26.65
CA ILE A 3 -6.68 55.40 26.78
C ILE A 3 -5.98 54.10 26.35
N LEU A 4 -5.59 53.29 27.34
CA LEU A 4 -5.12 51.92 27.15
C LEU A 4 -6.26 51.06 26.58
N MET A 5 -6.23 50.83 25.27
CA MET A 5 -7.04 49.79 24.62
C MET A 5 -6.44 48.43 24.97
N THR A 6 -6.99 47.76 25.99
CA THR A 6 -6.67 46.38 26.32
C THR A 6 -7.23 45.45 25.24
N LYS A 7 -6.37 44.94 24.36
CA LYS A 7 -6.69 43.80 23.49
C LYS A 7 -6.93 42.57 24.37
N THR A 8 -8.16 42.08 24.39
CA THR A 8 -8.51 40.79 25.00
C THR A 8 -7.64 39.70 24.36
N PRO A 9 -6.91 38.87 25.13
CA PRO A 9 -6.19 37.76 24.56
C PRO A 9 -7.19 36.79 23.94
N ASN A 10 -6.93 36.42 22.68
CA ASN A 10 -7.71 35.45 21.93
C ASN A 10 -7.69 34.15 22.74
N ALA A 11 -8.81 33.77 23.35
CA ALA A 11 -8.94 32.52 24.08
C ALA A 11 -8.44 31.40 23.18
N GLU A 12 -7.45 30.63 23.64
CA GLU A 12 -6.99 29.43 22.95
C GLU A 12 -8.22 28.54 22.75
N LYS A 13 -8.73 28.55 21.51
CA LYS A 13 -9.87 27.71 21.12
C LYS A 13 -9.42 26.27 21.33
N ALA A 14 -10.12 25.58 22.23
CA ALA A 14 -9.92 24.15 22.44
C ALA A 14 -9.82 23.44 21.07
N PRO A 15 -8.88 22.49 20.91
CA PRO A 15 -8.68 21.82 19.65
C PRO A 15 -10.01 21.22 19.19
N ARG A 16 -10.43 21.59 17.99
CA ARG A 16 -11.68 21.08 17.43
C ARG A 16 -11.57 19.57 17.28
N LYS A 17 -12.60 18.86 17.71
CA LYS A 17 -12.69 17.41 17.56
C LYS A 17 -12.55 17.03 16.08
N VAL A 18 -11.74 16.00 15.81
CA VAL A 18 -11.62 15.39 14.49
C VAL A 18 -12.84 14.51 14.25
N LEU A 19 -13.35 14.58 13.03
CA LEU A 19 -14.70 14.17 12.66
C LEU A 19 -14.61 13.55 11.24
N ALA A 20 -15.30 12.44 10.97
CA ALA A 20 -15.26 11.72 9.69
C ALA A 20 -16.27 12.20 8.63
N PHE A 21 -15.81 12.59 7.45
CA PHE A 21 -16.65 13.10 6.37
C PHE A 21 -16.51 12.22 5.13
N SER A 22 -17.62 11.90 4.49
CA SER A 22 -17.63 11.30 3.16
C SER A 22 -17.51 12.43 2.14
N VAL A 23 -16.51 12.31 1.27
CA VAL A 23 -16.25 13.19 0.15
C VAL A 23 -16.44 12.36 -1.11
N GLU A 24 -17.29 12.82 -2.01
CA GLU A 24 -17.70 12.07 -3.22
C GLU A 24 -17.80 13.03 -4.40
N THR A 25 -17.43 12.57 -5.60
CA THR A 25 -17.68 13.33 -6.84
C THR A 25 -19.11 13.09 -7.34
N ASN A 26 -19.40 13.44 -8.60
CA ASN A 26 -20.64 13.04 -9.26
C ASN A 26 -20.63 11.54 -9.62
N ASP A 27 -19.46 10.90 -9.58
CA ASP A 27 -19.32 9.46 -9.71
C ASP A 27 -19.28 8.83 -8.30
N PRO A 28 -20.24 7.97 -7.94
CA PRO A 28 -20.24 7.32 -6.63
C PRO A 28 -19.05 6.37 -6.42
N GLU A 29 -18.37 5.92 -7.48
CA GLU A 29 -17.15 5.10 -7.40
C GLU A 29 -15.95 5.93 -6.90
N GLU A 30 -16.00 7.26 -7.06
CA GLU A 30 -14.98 8.20 -6.61
C GLU A 30 -15.37 8.82 -5.26
N SER A 31 -15.38 8.00 -4.21
CA SER A 31 -15.68 8.44 -2.85
C SER A 31 -14.62 8.02 -1.83
N THR A 32 -14.37 8.88 -0.83
CA THR A 32 -13.37 8.65 0.23
C THR A 32 -13.87 9.19 1.57
N ILE A 33 -13.35 8.64 2.68
CA ILE A 33 -13.62 9.12 4.05
C ILE A 33 -12.44 9.94 4.55
N GLN A 34 -12.71 11.19 4.90
CA GLN A 34 -11.73 12.16 5.39
C GLN A 34 -11.96 12.51 6.84
N PHE A 35 -10.92 12.40 7.66
CA PHE A 35 -10.94 12.81 9.06
C PHE A 35 -10.44 14.25 9.19
N ALA A 36 -11.34 15.18 9.50
CA ALA A 36 -11.01 16.59 9.60
C ALA A 36 -11.76 17.29 10.73
N THR A 37 -11.32 18.49 11.10
CA THR A 37 -12.00 19.31 12.12
C THR A 37 -13.13 20.17 11.56
N SER A 38 -13.35 20.14 10.24
CA SER A 38 -14.44 20.86 9.55
C SER A 38 -14.70 20.29 8.15
N ASN A 39 -15.93 20.45 7.65
CA ASN A 39 -16.32 20.01 6.30
C ASN A 39 -15.43 20.63 5.20
N ALA A 40 -15.07 21.91 5.35
CA ALA A 40 -14.24 22.61 4.36
C ALA A 40 -12.80 22.09 4.32
N ALA A 41 -12.28 21.59 5.44
CA ALA A 41 -10.97 20.93 5.48
C ALA A 41 -11.05 19.52 4.86
N ALA A 42 -12.04 18.72 5.26
CA ALA A 42 -12.27 17.39 4.68
C ALA A 42 -12.49 17.44 3.17
N ARG A 43 -13.29 18.38 2.67
CA ARG A 43 -13.56 18.54 1.24
C ARG A 43 -12.29 18.86 0.44
N ARG A 44 -11.38 19.68 0.99
CA ARG A 44 -10.08 19.94 0.34
C ARG A 44 -9.23 18.68 0.29
N GLN A 45 -9.08 18.00 1.43
CA GLN A 45 -8.31 16.76 1.52
C GLN A 45 -8.83 15.69 0.56
N GLY A 46 -10.15 15.47 0.53
CA GLY A 46 -10.76 14.49 -0.38
C GLY A 46 -10.69 14.90 -1.85
N ALA A 47 -10.80 16.19 -2.18
CA ALA A 47 -10.56 16.67 -3.54
C ALA A 47 -9.12 16.39 -4.00
N ASP A 48 -8.14 16.69 -3.14
CA ASP A 48 -6.72 16.44 -3.41
C ASP A 48 -6.43 14.93 -3.56
N GLU A 49 -7.07 14.08 -2.76
CA GLU A 49 -6.93 12.61 -2.83
C GLU A 49 -7.52 12.02 -4.11
N ILE A 50 -8.70 12.50 -4.52
CA ILE A 50 -9.36 12.08 -5.77
C ILE A 50 -8.65 12.69 -7.00
N GLY A 51 -7.92 13.80 -6.83
CA GLY A 51 -7.25 14.52 -7.92
C GLY A 51 -8.19 15.45 -8.69
N THR A 52 -9.17 16.02 -8.02
CA THR A 52 -10.18 16.93 -8.60
C THR A 52 -10.21 18.28 -7.88
N ASP A 53 -10.94 19.25 -8.44
CA ASP A 53 -11.08 20.56 -7.85
C ASP A 53 -12.04 20.56 -6.66
N PHE A 54 -11.87 21.53 -5.76
CA PHE A 54 -12.76 21.72 -4.61
C PHE A 54 -14.25 21.78 -5.01
N SER A 55 -14.58 22.36 -6.17
CA SER A 55 -15.96 22.41 -6.69
C SER A 55 -16.48 21.08 -7.24
N GLY A 56 -15.59 20.15 -7.58
CA GLY A 56 -15.91 18.84 -8.18
C GLY A 56 -16.33 17.77 -7.17
N VAL A 57 -16.21 18.05 -5.87
CA VAL A 57 -16.60 17.14 -4.79
C VAL A 57 -17.73 17.70 -3.94
N SER A 58 -18.59 16.82 -3.44
CA SER A 58 -19.52 17.10 -2.34
C SER A 58 -18.94 16.55 -1.03
N CYS A 59 -19.41 17.04 0.12
CA CYS A 59 -18.90 16.61 1.42
C CYS A 59 -20.03 16.51 2.43
N ARG A 60 -20.22 15.31 2.98
CA ARG A 60 -21.25 14.97 3.95
C ARG A 60 -20.66 14.31 5.19
N ARG A 61 -21.42 14.34 6.29
CA ARG A 61 -21.01 13.74 7.55
C ARG A 61 -21.11 12.21 7.48
N ALA A 62 -20.03 11.49 7.79
CA ALA A 62 -20.00 10.04 7.91
C ALA A 62 -19.93 9.63 9.39
N GLN A 63 -21.03 9.80 10.12
CA GLN A 63 -21.05 9.62 11.59
C GLN A 63 -20.62 8.21 12.03
N TRP A 64 -20.93 7.20 11.23
CA TRP A 64 -20.55 5.80 11.49
C TRP A 64 -19.02 5.62 11.62
N ALA A 65 -18.25 6.47 10.94
CA ALA A 65 -16.80 6.40 10.90
C ALA A 65 -16.10 7.18 12.03
N ASP A 66 -16.84 7.98 12.82
CA ASP A 66 -16.25 8.85 13.84
C ASP A 66 -15.47 8.11 14.92
N GLN A 67 -15.91 6.89 15.23
CA GLN A 67 -15.24 6.01 16.18
C GLN A 67 -13.82 5.61 15.74
N TYR A 68 -13.50 5.76 14.45
CA TYR A 68 -12.20 5.43 13.88
C TYR A 68 -11.29 6.65 13.71
N ALA A 69 -11.70 7.84 14.16
CA ALA A 69 -10.90 9.06 14.01
C ALA A 69 -9.55 9.01 14.75
N ASP A 70 -9.48 8.26 15.85
CA ASP A 70 -8.25 8.03 16.59
C ASP A 70 -7.43 6.85 16.03
N LEU A 71 -7.98 6.10 15.07
CA LEU A 71 -7.28 5.03 14.37
C LEU A 71 -6.63 5.57 13.11
N ARG A 72 -5.54 4.92 12.69
CA ARG A 72 -4.89 5.22 11.40
C ARG A 72 -5.69 4.69 10.19
N TYR A 73 -6.78 3.95 10.42
CA TYR A 73 -7.60 3.36 9.36
C TYR A 73 -8.98 2.94 9.86
N ILE A 74 -9.89 2.77 8.89
CA ILE A 74 -11.22 2.18 9.07
C ILE A 74 -11.16 0.73 8.56
N PRO A 75 -11.59 -0.27 9.34
CA PRO A 75 -11.65 -1.66 8.87
C PRO A 75 -12.59 -1.83 7.67
N ALA A 76 -12.25 -2.71 6.71
CA ALA A 76 -13.09 -2.98 5.54
C ALA A 76 -14.52 -3.39 5.91
N LYS A 77 -14.68 -4.16 7.00
CA LYS A 77 -16.00 -4.54 7.51
C LYS A 77 -16.88 -3.34 7.84
N ALA A 78 -16.31 -2.30 8.46
CA ALA A 78 -17.08 -1.12 8.86
C ALA A 78 -17.58 -0.32 7.66
N TYR A 79 -16.81 -0.30 6.58
CA TYR A 79 -17.25 0.26 5.31
C TYR A 79 -18.42 -0.53 4.71
N ILE A 80 -18.31 -1.86 4.62
CA ILE A 80 -19.40 -2.70 4.09
C ILE A 80 -20.67 -2.57 4.92
N ASP A 81 -20.56 -2.58 6.26
CA ASP A 81 -21.70 -2.36 7.16
C ASP A 81 -22.36 -0.98 6.97
N ALA A 82 -21.61 0.00 6.42
CA ALA A 82 -22.09 1.33 6.10
C ALA A 82 -22.58 1.48 4.64
N GLY A 83 -22.68 0.39 3.89
CA GLY A 83 -23.18 0.35 2.51
C GLY A 83 -22.13 0.70 1.44
N TRP A 84 -20.85 0.57 1.76
CA TRP A 84 -19.76 0.68 0.79
C TRP A 84 -19.40 -0.70 0.24
N TRP A 85 -18.68 -0.73 -0.87
CA TRP A 85 -18.20 -1.95 -1.48
C TRP A 85 -16.67 -1.92 -1.61
N PHE A 86 -16.08 -3.11 -1.74
CA PHE A 86 -14.65 -3.31 -1.98
C PHE A 86 -14.49 -4.43 -3.00
N ASP A 87 -13.37 -4.42 -3.73
CA ASP A 87 -12.98 -5.59 -4.51
C ASP A 87 -12.27 -6.62 -3.64
N CYS A 88 -12.55 -7.90 -3.90
CA CYS A 88 -11.82 -9.01 -3.30
C CYS A 88 -10.33 -8.87 -3.60
N ASN A 89 -9.49 -8.86 -2.56
CA ASN A 89 -8.04 -8.66 -2.68
C ASN A 89 -7.28 -9.86 -3.30
N HIS A 90 -8.00 -10.85 -3.83
CA HIS A 90 -7.45 -11.99 -4.57
C HIS A 90 -7.96 -12.04 -6.01
N CYS A 91 -9.28 -12.10 -6.19
CA CYS A 91 -9.89 -12.31 -7.50
C CYS A 91 -10.58 -11.08 -8.11
N GLY A 92 -10.69 -9.97 -7.37
CA GLY A 92 -11.36 -8.74 -7.84
C GLY A 92 -12.89 -8.81 -7.84
N THR A 93 -13.51 -9.84 -7.27
CA THR A 93 -14.98 -9.90 -7.13
C THR A 93 -15.49 -8.75 -6.25
N HIS A 94 -16.54 -8.07 -6.72
CA HIS A 94 -17.23 -7.02 -5.98
C HIS A 94 -17.83 -7.57 -4.67
N CYS A 95 -17.49 -6.95 -3.55
CA CYS A 95 -17.90 -7.33 -2.20
C CYS A 95 -18.61 -6.15 -1.52
N ASP A 96 -19.94 -6.22 -1.42
CA ASP A 96 -20.80 -5.36 -0.62
C ASP A 96 -21.60 -6.18 0.42
N SER A 97 -22.60 -5.59 1.07
CA SER A 97 -23.40 -6.26 2.10
C SER A 97 -24.30 -7.38 1.57
N ASP A 98 -24.65 -7.34 0.28
CA ASP A 98 -25.58 -8.25 -0.38
C ASP A 98 -24.88 -9.11 -1.44
N ALA A 99 -23.53 -9.17 -1.38
CA ALA A 99 -22.72 -9.77 -2.43
C ALA A 99 -23.03 -11.26 -2.62
N SER A 100 -23.35 -11.64 -3.85
CA SER A 100 -23.62 -13.01 -4.26
C SER A 100 -22.80 -13.38 -5.49
N ARG A 101 -22.69 -14.68 -5.74
CA ARG A 101 -22.23 -15.23 -7.02
C ARG A 101 -23.33 -16.06 -7.64
N TRP A 102 -23.44 -15.97 -8.97
CA TRP A 102 -24.29 -16.87 -9.73
C TRP A 102 -23.71 -18.29 -9.70
N ASP A 103 -24.50 -19.25 -9.27
CA ASP A 103 -24.16 -20.67 -9.30
C ASP A 103 -24.87 -21.34 -10.49
N GLU A 104 -24.09 -21.77 -11.49
CA GLU A 104 -24.62 -22.35 -12.73
C GLU A 104 -25.32 -23.71 -12.50
N GLU A 105 -24.94 -24.46 -11.48
CA GLU A 105 -25.51 -25.78 -11.18
C GLU A 105 -26.90 -25.65 -10.56
N THR A 106 -27.05 -24.70 -9.64
CA THR A 106 -28.31 -24.44 -8.93
C THR A 106 -29.19 -23.38 -9.61
N GLN A 107 -28.65 -22.66 -10.59
CA GLN A 107 -29.28 -21.52 -11.27
C GLN A 107 -29.81 -20.46 -10.29
N ALA A 108 -29.01 -20.15 -9.27
CA ALA A 108 -29.39 -19.22 -8.21
C ALA A 108 -28.19 -18.41 -7.71
N ASP A 109 -28.50 -17.25 -7.13
CA ASP A 109 -27.53 -16.43 -6.42
C ASP A 109 -27.17 -17.08 -5.09
N THR A 110 -25.89 -17.44 -4.94
CA THR A 110 -25.33 -17.92 -3.68
C THR A 110 -24.62 -16.78 -2.97
N PRO A 111 -25.03 -16.40 -1.74
CA PRO A 111 -24.36 -15.35 -0.98
C PRO A 111 -22.88 -15.65 -0.74
N LEU A 112 -22.05 -14.62 -0.84
CA LEU A 112 -20.63 -14.70 -0.56
C LEU A 112 -20.40 -14.71 0.96
N ASN A 113 -19.50 -15.59 1.39
CA ASN A 113 -19.04 -15.63 2.79
C ASN A 113 -17.80 -14.74 2.91
N LEU A 114 -18.02 -13.43 3.03
CA LEU A 114 -16.96 -12.44 3.07
C LEU A 114 -16.02 -12.67 4.27
N VAL A 115 -14.72 -12.62 4.01
CA VAL A 115 -13.66 -12.71 5.02
C VAL A 115 -12.93 -11.38 5.08
N PHE A 116 -12.85 -10.80 6.28
CA PHE A 116 -12.24 -9.49 6.51
C PHE A 116 -10.85 -9.63 7.14
N ASP A 117 -9.88 -8.90 6.60
CA ASP A 117 -8.51 -8.85 7.12
C ASP A 117 -8.03 -7.39 7.15
N GLY A 118 -8.28 -6.71 8.26
CA GLY A 118 -7.93 -5.29 8.43
C GLY A 118 -8.60 -4.37 7.40
N ARG A 119 -7.84 -3.93 6.39
CA ARG A 119 -8.27 -3.00 5.34
C ARG A 119 -8.76 -3.68 4.06
N VAL A 120 -8.68 -5.01 3.98
CA VAL A 120 -9.07 -5.76 2.78
C VAL A 120 -10.19 -6.74 3.08
N VAL A 121 -10.88 -7.14 2.02
CA VAL A 121 -11.94 -8.16 2.05
C VAL A 121 -11.61 -9.24 1.02
N TYR A 122 -12.06 -10.46 1.31
CA TYR A 122 -12.04 -11.58 0.39
C TYR A 122 -13.45 -12.11 0.23
N CYS A 123 -13.83 -12.47 -0.99
CA CYS A 123 -15.16 -13.01 -1.28
C CYS A 123 -15.41 -14.40 -0.64
N SER A 124 -14.34 -15.09 -0.25
CA SER A 124 -14.42 -16.41 0.38
C SER A 124 -13.14 -16.72 1.18
N ALA A 125 -13.23 -17.73 2.06
CA ALA A 125 -12.07 -18.28 2.78
C ALA A 125 -11.04 -18.90 1.83
N GLU A 126 -11.48 -19.40 0.68
CA GLU A 126 -10.60 -19.94 -0.37
C GLU A 126 -9.76 -18.83 -0.99
N CYS A 127 -10.38 -17.70 -1.36
CA CYS A 127 -9.64 -16.53 -1.87
C CYS A 127 -8.64 -15.97 -0.85
N LYS A 128 -9.00 -15.93 0.44
CA LYS A 128 -8.04 -15.55 1.48
C LYS A 128 -6.85 -16.52 1.52
N SER A 129 -7.13 -17.82 1.57
CA SER A 129 -6.08 -18.84 1.67
C SER A 129 -5.19 -18.86 0.42
N GLY A 130 -5.77 -18.65 -0.77
CA GLY A 130 -5.05 -18.50 -2.03
C GLY A 130 -4.12 -17.29 -2.03
N HIS A 131 -4.62 -16.13 -1.61
CA HIS A 131 -3.79 -14.93 -1.44
C HIS A 131 -2.66 -15.13 -0.43
N ASP A 132 -2.95 -15.70 0.75
CA ASP A 132 -1.95 -15.95 1.78
C ASP A 132 -0.86 -16.94 1.27
N ALA A 133 -1.24 -17.92 0.45
CA ALA A 133 -0.31 -18.84 -0.20
C ALA A 133 0.57 -18.14 -1.26
N GLU A 134 -0.01 -17.25 -2.08
CA GLU A 134 0.74 -16.44 -3.06
C GLU A 134 1.74 -15.49 -2.37
N VAL A 135 1.30 -14.80 -1.32
CA VAL A 135 2.14 -13.94 -0.48
C VAL A 135 3.29 -14.75 0.12
N SER A 136 2.98 -15.91 0.70
CA SER A 136 3.98 -16.80 1.30
C SER A 136 4.99 -17.31 0.27
N ALA A 137 4.53 -17.72 -0.91
CA ALA A 137 5.39 -18.16 -2.01
C ALA A 137 6.29 -17.03 -2.52
N ARG A 138 5.76 -15.81 -2.67
CA ARG A 138 6.55 -14.63 -3.10
C ARG A 138 7.61 -14.27 -2.07
N ASN A 139 7.28 -14.31 -0.77
CA ASN A 139 8.24 -14.06 0.29
C ASN A 139 9.31 -15.17 0.37
N ALA A 140 8.94 -16.44 0.19
CA ALA A 140 9.90 -17.54 0.12
C ALA A 140 10.86 -17.40 -1.08
N LYS A 141 10.36 -16.99 -2.25
CA LYS A 141 11.21 -16.66 -3.42
C LYS A 141 12.19 -15.54 -3.11
N PHE A 142 11.75 -14.50 -2.38
CA PHE A 142 12.63 -13.40 -2.00
C PHE A 142 13.74 -13.83 -1.04
N GLU A 143 13.45 -14.69 -0.06
CA GLU A 143 14.48 -15.27 0.81
C GLU A 143 15.47 -16.12 0.02
N ALA A 144 14.99 -16.94 -0.92
CA ALA A 144 15.84 -17.73 -1.82
C ALA A 144 16.71 -16.83 -2.71
N PHE A 145 16.18 -15.71 -3.21
CA PHE A 145 16.93 -14.72 -3.98
C PHE A 145 18.07 -14.11 -3.16
N LYS A 146 17.81 -13.73 -1.89
CA LYS A 146 18.86 -13.19 -1.01
C LYS A 146 19.99 -14.18 -0.80
N ALA A 147 19.66 -15.46 -0.57
CA ALA A 147 20.65 -16.52 -0.43
C ALA A 147 21.45 -16.73 -1.73
N ALA A 148 20.76 -16.88 -2.87
CA ALA A 148 21.40 -17.09 -4.16
C ALA A 148 22.31 -15.92 -4.58
N ALA A 149 21.89 -14.67 -4.30
CA ALA A 149 22.70 -13.49 -4.58
C ALA A 149 23.97 -13.43 -3.72
N ALA A 150 23.87 -13.81 -2.43
CA ALA A 150 25.03 -13.89 -1.54
C ALA A 150 25.98 -15.03 -1.92
N ASP A 151 25.45 -16.19 -2.30
CA ASP A 151 26.25 -17.35 -2.72
C ASP A 151 26.96 -17.10 -4.05
N ALA A 152 26.32 -16.37 -4.98
CA ALA A 152 26.90 -16.07 -6.30
C ALA A 152 28.07 -15.09 -6.24
N GLN A 153 28.13 -14.22 -5.23
CA GLN A 153 29.15 -13.18 -5.08
C GLN A 153 29.45 -12.93 -3.58
N PRO A 154 30.21 -13.80 -2.91
CA PRO A 154 30.39 -13.70 -1.45
C PRO A 154 31.22 -12.48 -0.99
N GLY A 155 31.93 -11.79 -1.89
CA GLY A 155 32.70 -10.59 -1.52
C GLY A 155 32.02 -9.26 -1.81
N VAL A 156 30.79 -9.26 -2.32
CA VAL A 156 30.01 -8.01 -2.44
C VAL A 156 29.29 -7.73 -1.13
N THR A 157 29.14 -6.46 -0.81
CA THR A 157 28.37 -6.00 0.34
C THR A 157 27.03 -5.48 -0.14
N PHE A 158 25.94 -6.17 0.19
CA PHE A 158 24.59 -5.71 -0.13
C PHE A 158 24.21 -4.50 0.74
N THR A 159 23.71 -3.45 0.12
CA THR A 159 23.30 -2.19 0.78
C THR A 159 21.79 -2.06 0.91
N GLY A 160 21.02 -2.86 0.17
CA GLY A 160 19.57 -2.93 0.30
C GLY A 160 18.98 -4.02 -0.56
N PHE A 161 17.85 -4.57 -0.10
CA PHE A 161 17.06 -5.54 -0.83
C PHE A 161 15.65 -5.00 -1.02
N THR A 162 15.04 -5.32 -2.15
CA THR A 162 13.66 -4.95 -2.49
C THR A 162 13.04 -6.14 -3.20
N GLY A 163 11.96 -6.69 -2.64
CA GLY A 163 11.35 -7.91 -3.13
C GLY A 163 10.34 -8.45 -2.11
N GLY A 164 9.81 -9.64 -2.37
CA GLY A 164 8.70 -10.20 -1.61
C GLY A 164 7.39 -9.44 -1.88
N TYR A 165 6.30 -9.84 -1.23
CA TYR A 165 5.03 -9.13 -1.39
C TYR A 165 5.14 -7.67 -0.90
N PRO A 166 4.62 -6.66 -1.63
CA PRO A 166 3.78 -6.76 -2.83
C PRO A 166 4.56 -6.64 -4.18
N TYR A 167 5.89 -6.73 -4.17
CA TYR A 167 6.71 -6.58 -5.37
C TYR A 167 6.68 -7.83 -6.27
N CYS A 168 6.62 -7.60 -7.58
CA CYS A 168 6.65 -8.68 -8.59
C CYS A 168 8.07 -9.21 -8.86
N ALA A 169 9.09 -8.36 -8.76
CA ALA A 169 10.48 -8.72 -9.01
C ALA A 169 11.35 -8.50 -7.76
N ASN A 170 12.39 -9.32 -7.59
CA ASN A 170 13.37 -9.13 -6.53
C ASN A 170 14.61 -8.43 -7.09
N SER A 171 15.13 -7.51 -6.30
CA SER A 171 16.37 -6.80 -6.59
C SER A 171 17.16 -6.53 -5.33
N ALA A 172 18.47 -6.41 -5.48
CA ALA A 172 19.36 -5.99 -4.43
C ALA A 172 20.36 -4.98 -4.97
N LYS A 173 20.68 -3.98 -4.17
CA LYS A 173 21.79 -3.06 -4.42
C LYS A 173 23.00 -3.55 -3.64
N PHE A 174 24.18 -3.42 -4.24
CA PHE A 174 25.42 -3.84 -3.62
C PHE A 174 26.56 -2.87 -3.93
N THR A 175 27.58 -2.92 -3.08
CA THR A 175 28.89 -2.29 -3.29
C THR A 175 29.99 -3.36 -3.17
N PHE A 176 31.20 -3.03 -3.58
CA PHE A 176 32.36 -3.92 -3.55
C PHE A 176 33.64 -3.10 -3.36
N PRO A 177 34.77 -3.71 -2.98
CA PRO A 177 36.03 -3.01 -2.80
C PRO A 177 36.44 -2.20 -4.04
N GLY A 178 36.65 -0.90 -3.87
CA GLY A 178 37.02 0.02 -4.95
C GLY A 178 35.85 0.57 -5.77
N ALA A 179 34.59 0.23 -5.45
CA ALA A 179 33.43 0.80 -6.11
C ALA A 179 33.16 2.24 -5.66
N GLN A 180 32.86 3.12 -6.61
CA GLN A 180 32.38 4.48 -6.36
C GLN A 180 30.87 4.51 -6.13
N TYR A 181 30.09 3.75 -6.90
CA TYR A 181 28.63 3.69 -6.84
C TYR A 181 28.10 2.27 -6.60
N GLY A 182 28.80 1.25 -7.09
CA GLY A 182 28.42 -0.17 -6.95
C GLY A 182 27.52 -0.65 -8.08
N GLY A 183 26.55 -1.50 -7.73
CA GLY A 183 25.68 -2.16 -8.69
C GLY A 183 24.35 -2.63 -8.12
N SER A 184 23.59 -3.30 -8.98
CA SER A 184 22.33 -3.95 -8.62
C SER A 184 22.22 -5.33 -9.27
N VAL A 185 21.66 -6.29 -8.55
CA VAL A 185 21.29 -7.60 -9.05
C VAL A 185 19.78 -7.74 -9.01
N CYS A 186 19.19 -8.36 -10.02
CA CYS A 186 17.76 -8.70 -10.06
C CYS A 186 17.53 -10.11 -10.57
N ASP A 187 16.46 -10.75 -10.12
CA ASP A 187 15.89 -11.92 -10.78
C ASP A 187 14.81 -11.50 -11.78
N LYS A 188 14.44 -12.41 -12.69
CA LYS A 188 13.24 -12.25 -13.51
C LYS A 188 12.11 -13.04 -12.84
N GLU A 189 10.87 -12.57 -12.98
CA GLU A 189 9.71 -13.14 -12.27
C GLU A 189 9.54 -14.66 -12.44
N GLU A 190 9.95 -15.20 -13.60
CA GLU A 190 9.87 -16.63 -13.93
C GLU A 190 11.25 -17.33 -14.04
N SER A 191 12.33 -16.69 -13.60
CA SER A 191 13.68 -17.26 -13.70
C SER A 191 14.48 -17.05 -12.42
N THR A 192 15.24 -18.07 -12.03
CA THR A 192 16.26 -17.96 -10.98
C THR A 192 17.57 -17.37 -11.48
N GLU A 193 17.64 -16.99 -12.76
CA GLU A 193 18.82 -16.37 -13.36
C GLU A 193 19.02 -14.96 -12.79
N LEU A 194 20.17 -14.76 -12.13
CA LEU A 194 20.57 -13.48 -11.57
C LEU A 194 21.21 -12.63 -12.66
N THR A 195 20.65 -11.44 -12.89
CA THR A 195 21.23 -10.45 -13.81
C THR A 195 21.94 -9.38 -12.99
N TRP A 196 23.25 -9.28 -13.17
CA TRP A 196 24.12 -8.33 -12.46
C TRP A 196 24.38 -7.09 -13.32
N TRP A 197 24.12 -5.93 -12.74
CA TRP A 197 24.37 -4.63 -13.35
C TRP A 197 25.36 -3.86 -12.50
N VAL A 198 26.40 -3.33 -13.12
CA VAL A 198 27.42 -2.50 -12.44
C VAL A 198 27.44 -1.15 -13.12
N CYS A 199 27.67 -0.09 -12.35
CA CYS A 199 27.85 1.24 -12.91
C CYS A 199 29.00 1.23 -13.93
N ALA A 200 28.84 1.91 -15.07
CA ALA A 200 29.88 1.94 -16.10
C ALA A 200 31.22 2.49 -15.59
N VAL A 201 31.18 3.43 -14.63
CA VAL A 201 32.37 4.00 -13.99
C VAL A 201 33.11 2.97 -13.13
N ASP A 202 32.40 2.01 -12.55
CA ASP A 202 32.96 1.00 -11.66
C ASP A 202 33.35 -0.30 -12.39
N LYS A 203 33.19 -0.36 -13.73
CA LYS A 203 33.41 -1.58 -14.52
C LYS A 203 34.84 -2.12 -14.38
N GLU A 204 35.86 -1.26 -14.45
CA GLU A 204 37.25 -1.68 -14.29
C GLU A 204 37.57 -2.17 -12.86
N ALA A 205 36.94 -1.57 -11.84
CA ALA A 205 37.07 -2.03 -10.46
C ALA A 205 36.39 -3.39 -10.27
N TRP A 206 35.23 -3.59 -10.91
CA TRP A 206 34.49 -4.86 -10.88
C TRP A 206 35.22 -6.00 -11.57
N ASP A 207 35.78 -5.75 -12.75
CA ASP A 207 36.51 -6.77 -13.51
C ASP A 207 37.75 -7.24 -12.73
N ARG A 208 38.46 -6.32 -12.05
CA ARG A 208 39.58 -6.67 -11.14
C ARG A 208 39.11 -7.47 -9.94
N PHE A 209 38.07 -7.00 -9.25
CA PHE A 209 37.49 -7.68 -8.09
C PHE A 209 37.06 -9.12 -8.42
N THR A 210 36.38 -9.31 -9.55
CA THR A 210 35.91 -10.64 -9.98
C THR A 210 37.08 -11.56 -10.35
N ALA A 211 38.12 -11.03 -11.00
CA ALA A 211 39.32 -11.79 -11.32
C ALA A 211 40.09 -12.23 -10.05
N GLU A 212 40.18 -11.36 -9.04
CA GLU A 212 40.79 -11.69 -7.74
C GLU A 212 40.01 -12.79 -7.00
N GLN A 213 38.68 -12.77 -7.05
CA GLN A 213 37.84 -13.83 -6.45
C GLN A 213 38.01 -15.18 -7.15
N GLN A 214 38.16 -15.20 -8.47
CA GLN A 214 38.34 -16.45 -9.23
C GLN A 214 39.73 -17.08 -9.03
N ALA A 215 40.71 -16.29 -8.58
CA ALA A 215 42.07 -16.75 -8.35
C ALA A 215 42.32 -17.26 -6.92
N ALA A 216 41.36 -17.08 -6.00
CA ALA A 216 41.42 -17.46 -4.59
C ALA A 216 40.74 -18.81 -4.32
#